data_AF-A0A1G3UNJ9-F1
#
_entry.id   AF-A0A1G3UNJ9-F1
#
_cell.length_a   1.000
_cell.length_b   1.000
_cell.length_c   1.000
_cell.angle_alpha   90.00
_cell.angle_beta   90.00
_cell.angle_gamma   90.00
#
_symmetry.space_group_name_H-M   'P 1'
#
loop_
_entity.id
_entity.type
_entity.pdbx_description
1 polymer ?
#
loop_
_entity_poly.entity_id
_entity_poly.type
_entity_poly.pdbx_seq_one_letter_code
_entity_poly.pdbx_strand_id
1 'polypeptide(L)'
;MEYRELGESTEDPVSQWLKLARSKGETVDTDPILLSLIVELHKKVDALERSFKNEKPKRLPLENEISIESIGFEHLKLSQDILQEGAEYYGRVDLPVYPKRDIAVFFSAIDKSLAKITKMHQRDERDWGAYLTSRERLFIREARESKE
;
A
#
# COMPACT_ATOMS: atom_id res chain seq x y z
N MET A 1 9.20 -11.51 7.87
CA MET A 1 8.28 -10.76 8.76
C MET A 1 7.42 -9.90 7.87
N GLU A 2 6.10 -9.97 8.07
CA GLU A 2 5.04 -9.46 7.19
C GLU A 2 5.27 -8.04 6.64
N TYR A 3 5.87 -7.13 7.42
CA TYR A 3 6.25 -5.78 6.96
C TYR A 3 7.15 -5.78 5.71
N ARG A 4 8.15 -6.66 5.65
CA ARG A 4 9.03 -6.79 4.46
C ARG A 4 8.29 -7.44 3.31
N GLU A 5 7.49 -8.47 3.59
CA GLU A 5 6.71 -9.17 2.57
C GLU A 5 5.67 -8.26 1.93
N LEU A 6 4.97 -7.40 2.68
CA LEU A 6 4.02 -6.45 2.09
C LEU A 6 4.71 -5.34 1.29
N GLY A 7 5.92 -4.92 1.69
CA GLY A 7 6.73 -3.97 0.92
C GLY A 7 7.38 -4.57 -0.35
N GLU A 8 7.75 -5.85 -0.31
CA GLU A 8 8.51 -6.56 -1.37
C GLU A 8 7.62 -7.39 -2.31
N SER A 9 6.47 -7.92 -1.85
CA SER A 9 5.62 -8.89 -2.58
C SER A 9 4.98 -8.39 -3.88
N THR A 10 5.28 -7.17 -4.30
CA THR A 10 4.83 -6.62 -5.59
C THR A 10 5.89 -6.62 -6.68
N GLU A 11 7.17 -6.87 -6.38
CA GLU A 11 8.17 -7.04 -7.43
C GLU A 11 8.18 -8.50 -7.92
N ASP A 12 7.37 -8.74 -8.95
CA ASP A 12 7.32 -10.01 -9.68
C ASP A 12 8.75 -10.42 -10.14
N PRO A 13 9.17 -11.68 -9.91
CA PRO A 13 10.46 -12.22 -10.38
C PRO A 13 10.77 -11.92 -11.85
N VAL A 14 9.75 -11.89 -12.71
CA VAL A 14 9.89 -11.55 -14.13
C VAL A 14 10.25 -10.07 -14.29
N SER A 15 9.66 -9.18 -13.50
CA SER A 15 9.97 -7.75 -13.52
C SER A 15 11.40 -7.47 -13.01
N GLN A 16 11.86 -8.23 -12.02
CA GLN A 16 13.24 -8.14 -11.54
C GLN A 16 14.24 -8.69 -12.56
N TRP A 17 13.96 -9.85 -13.16
CA TRP A 17 14.77 -10.41 -14.23
C TRP A 17 14.87 -9.45 -15.43
N LEU A 18 13.78 -8.78 -15.80
CA LEU A 18 13.77 -7.79 -16.88
C LEU A 18 14.61 -6.57 -16.60
N LYS A 19 14.58 -6.04 -15.37
CA LYS A 19 15.49 -4.95 -14.97
C LYS A 19 16.95 -5.36 -15.13
N LEU A 20 17.28 -6.60 -14.72
CA LEU A 20 18.63 -7.16 -14.85
C LEU A 20 19.02 -7.39 -16.31
N ALA A 21 18.16 -7.99 -17.13
CA ALA A 21 18.43 -8.25 -18.55
C ALA A 21 18.61 -6.94 -19.35
N ARG A 22 17.80 -5.91 -19.06
CA ARG A 22 17.99 -4.56 -19.62
C ARG A 22 19.33 -3.96 -19.23
N SER A 23 19.74 -4.10 -17.96
CA SER A 23 21.04 -3.58 -17.48
C SER A 23 22.25 -4.28 -18.13
N LYS A 24 22.07 -5.51 -18.61
CA LYS A 24 23.09 -6.30 -19.30
C LYS A 24 23.09 -6.13 -20.82
N GLY A 25 22.15 -5.36 -21.38
CA GLY A 25 22.00 -5.16 -22.82
C GLY A 25 21.42 -6.37 -23.57
N GLU A 26 20.88 -7.37 -22.86
CA GLU A 26 20.37 -8.62 -23.45
C GLU A 26 19.00 -8.44 -24.13
N THR A 27 18.31 -7.32 -23.93
CA THR A 27 16.98 -7.03 -24.47
C THR A 27 16.96 -5.89 -25.49
N VAL A 28 18.10 -5.53 -26.07
CA VAL A 28 18.23 -4.36 -26.98
C VAL A 28 17.37 -4.53 -28.25
N ASP A 29 17.19 -5.76 -28.72
CA ASP A 29 16.40 -6.10 -29.92
C ASP A 29 14.97 -6.60 -29.63
N THR A 30 14.54 -6.63 -28.36
CA THR A 30 13.22 -7.17 -28.01
C THR A 30 12.16 -6.07 -28.01
N ASP A 31 11.07 -6.28 -28.75
CA ASP A 31 9.93 -5.35 -28.79
C ASP A 31 9.38 -5.10 -27.37
N PRO A 32 9.43 -3.85 -26.87
CA PRO A 32 8.97 -3.48 -25.54
C PRO A 32 7.50 -3.84 -25.27
N ILE A 33 6.65 -3.87 -26.31
CA ILE A 33 5.22 -4.15 -26.20
C ILE A 33 4.99 -5.64 -25.95
N LEU A 34 5.64 -6.51 -26.73
CA LEU A 34 5.60 -7.97 -26.54
C LEU A 34 6.06 -8.37 -25.16
N LEU A 35 7.14 -7.75 -24.70
CA LEU A 35 7.74 -8.00 -23.40
C LEU A 35 6.83 -7.53 -22.26
N SER A 36 6.16 -6.38 -22.41
CA SER A 36 5.11 -5.93 -21.47
C SER A 36 3.92 -6.89 -21.43
N LEU A 37 3.48 -7.39 -22.60
CA LEU A 37 2.36 -8.32 -22.70
C LEU A 37 2.65 -9.65 -21.99
N ILE A 38 3.86 -10.20 -22.18
CA ILE A 38 4.29 -11.45 -21.52
C ILE A 38 4.31 -11.27 -20.00
N VAL A 39 4.79 -10.13 -19.50
CA VAL A 39 4.78 -9.80 -18.07
C VAL A 39 3.35 -9.74 -17.53
N GLU A 40 2.43 -9.08 -18.23
CA GLU A 40 1.03 -9.02 -17.81
C GLU A 40 0.35 -10.38 -17.83
N LEU A 41 0.66 -11.22 -18.81
CA LEU A 41 0.16 -12.60 -18.87
C LEU A 41 0.68 -13.43 -17.70
N HIS A 42 1.98 -13.36 -17.39
CA HIS A 42 2.55 -14.04 -16.23
C HIS A 42 1.85 -13.62 -14.93
N LYS A 43 1.66 -12.31 -14.72
CA LYS A 43 0.92 -11.78 -13.57
C LYS A 43 -0.51 -12.34 -13.46
N LYS A 44 -1.20 -12.47 -14.59
CA LYS A 44 -2.56 -13.06 -14.62
C LYS A 44 -2.53 -14.55 -14.29
N VAL A 45 -1.54 -15.30 -14.78
CA VAL A 45 -1.36 -16.72 -14.46
C VAL A 45 -1.08 -16.91 -12.97
N ASP A 46 -0.16 -16.11 -12.39
CA ASP A 46 0.12 -16.14 -10.96
C ASP A 46 -1.10 -15.81 -10.10
N ALA A 47 -1.88 -14.80 -10.52
CA ALA A 47 -3.13 -14.45 -9.83
C ALA A 47 -4.14 -15.61 -9.87
N LEU A 48 -4.24 -16.30 -11.01
CA LEU A 48 -5.08 -17.49 -11.15
C LEU A 48 -4.57 -18.65 -10.27
N GLU A 49 -3.27 -18.92 -10.25
CA GLU A 49 -2.69 -19.95 -9.38
C GLU A 49 -2.96 -19.68 -7.90
N ARG A 50 -2.75 -18.43 -7.44
CA ARG A 50 -3.03 -18.02 -6.06
C ARG A 50 -4.51 -18.19 -5.70
N SER A 51 -5.41 -17.87 -6.65
CA SER A 51 -6.85 -18.06 -6.47
C SER A 51 -7.21 -19.56 -6.35
N PHE A 52 -6.51 -20.43 -7.06
CA PHE A 52 -6.73 -21.88 -7.05
C PHE A 52 -6.16 -22.56 -5.79
N LYS A 53 -4.99 -22.10 -5.32
CA LYS A 53 -4.30 -22.68 -4.15
C LYS A 53 -4.89 -22.26 -2.80
N ASN A 54 -5.80 -21.28 -2.77
CA ASN A 54 -6.41 -20.74 -1.55
C ASN A 54 -5.35 -20.35 -0.48
N GLU A 55 -4.12 -20.05 -0.93
CA GLU A 55 -2.99 -19.64 -0.10
C GLU A 55 -3.27 -18.22 0.40
N LYS A 56 -4.02 -18.11 1.51
CA LYS A 56 -4.07 -16.86 2.25
C LYS A 56 -2.67 -16.62 2.78
N PRO A 57 -2.03 -15.47 2.49
CA PRO A 57 -0.71 -15.16 3.01
C PRO A 57 -0.73 -15.33 4.54
N LYS A 58 0.33 -15.92 5.09
CA LYS A 58 0.44 -16.24 6.51
C LYS A 58 0.67 -14.93 7.28
N ARG A 59 -0.42 -14.22 7.52
CA ARG A 59 -0.45 -12.89 8.13
C ARG A 59 -0.40 -12.97 9.65
N LEU A 60 0.18 -11.98 10.31
CA LEU A 60 0.06 -11.86 11.75
C LEU A 60 -1.41 -11.56 12.10
N PRO A 61 -2.02 -12.31 13.04
CA PRO A 61 -3.32 -11.96 13.56
C PRO A 61 -3.21 -10.63 14.30
N LEU A 62 -4.07 -9.68 13.96
CA LEU A 62 -4.22 -8.43 14.70
C LEU A 62 -5.48 -8.56 15.55
N GLU A 63 -5.41 -8.13 16.80
CA GLU A 63 -6.51 -8.28 17.77
C GLU A 63 -7.66 -7.31 17.50
N ASN A 64 -7.35 -6.13 16.94
CA ASN A 64 -8.30 -5.05 16.77
C ASN A 64 -8.43 -4.66 15.29
N GLU A 65 -9.68 -4.48 14.85
CA GLU A 65 -10.03 -3.96 13.52
C GLU A 65 -10.92 -2.72 13.71
N ILE A 66 -10.43 -1.57 13.25
CA ILE A 66 -11.05 -0.26 13.54
C ILE A 66 -11.01 0.61 12.29
N SER A 67 -12.04 1.43 12.11
CA SER A 67 -12.11 2.43 11.05
C SER A 67 -11.30 3.67 11.39
N ILE A 68 -10.65 4.25 10.38
CA ILE A 68 -9.93 5.51 10.51
C ILE A 68 -10.91 6.66 10.25
N GLU A 69 -11.03 7.58 11.20
CA GLU A 69 -11.89 8.77 11.09
C GLU A 69 -11.25 9.84 10.20
N SER A 70 -9.96 10.11 10.42
CA SER A 70 -9.22 11.07 9.62
C SER A 70 -7.76 10.67 9.45
N ILE A 71 -7.18 11.12 8.34
CA ILE A 71 -5.79 10.88 7.97
C ILE A 71 -5.10 12.20 7.66
N GLY A 72 -3.81 12.27 7.95
CA GLY A 72 -2.87 13.29 7.51
C GLY A 72 -1.62 12.64 6.95
N PHE A 73 -0.64 13.45 6.51
CA PHE A 73 0.59 12.93 5.92
C PHE A 73 1.37 12.03 6.87
N GLU A 74 1.41 12.38 8.16
CA GLU A 74 2.15 11.65 9.19
C GLU A 74 1.28 11.23 10.38
N HIS A 75 -0.03 11.50 10.35
CA HIS A 75 -0.92 11.30 11.48
C HIS A 75 -2.17 10.54 11.04
N LEU A 76 -2.71 9.72 11.93
CA LEU A 76 -3.98 9.03 11.74
C LEU A 76 -4.82 9.13 13.01
N LYS A 77 -6.11 9.33 12.83
CA LYS A 77 -7.09 9.37 13.92
C LYS A 77 -8.04 8.18 13.78
N LEU A 78 -8.05 7.34 14.79
CA LEU A 78 -8.97 6.21 14.89
C LEU A 78 -10.35 6.67 15.33
N SER A 79 -11.40 5.94 14.95
CA SER A 79 -12.76 6.22 15.38
C SER A 79 -13.06 5.86 16.84
N GLN A 80 -12.15 5.14 17.51
CA GLN A 80 -12.31 4.68 18.89
C GLN A 80 -11.05 4.96 19.72
N ASP A 81 -11.26 5.23 21.00
CA ASP A 81 -10.23 5.55 22.00
C ASP A 81 -9.57 4.26 22.55
N ILE A 82 -8.86 3.54 21.70
CA ILE A 82 -8.26 2.24 22.05
C ILE A 82 -6.74 2.31 22.28
N LEU A 83 -6.11 3.44 21.96
CA LEU A 83 -4.68 3.60 22.04
C LEU A 83 -4.24 3.98 23.46
N GLN A 84 -3.05 3.53 23.82
CA GLN A 84 -2.38 3.95 25.03
C GLN A 84 -1.30 4.97 24.67
N GLU A 85 -1.41 6.18 25.22
CA GLU A 85 -0.47 7.28 24.97
C GLU A 85 0.99 6.84 25.18
N GLY A 86 1.85 7.15 24.20
CA GLY A 86 3.27 6.81 24.19
C GLY A 86 3.59 5.37 23.77
N ALA A 87 2.59 4.50 23.57
CA ALA A 87 2.83 3.15 23.07
C ALA A 87 3.02 3.11 21.55
N GLU A 88 3.85 2.17 21.10
CA GLU A 88 4.07 1.90 19.68
C GLU A 88 3.22 0.71 19.23
N TYR A 89 2.64 0.83 18.04
CA TYR A 89 1.75 -0.15 17.46
C TYR A 89 2.18 -0.51 16.04
N TYR A 90 1.85 -1.74 15.66
CA TYR A 90 1.90 -2.20 14.29
C TYR A 90 0.47 -2.37 13.79
N GLY A 91 0.17 -1.82 12.61
CA GLY A 91 -1.13 -1.91 11.99
C GLY A 91 -1.04 -2.18 10.50
N ARG A 92 -2.18 -2.63 9.96
CA ARG A 92 -2.42 -2.69 8.53
C ARG A 92 -3.54 -1.73 8.20
N VAL A 93 -3.32 -0.90 7.17
CA VAL A 93 -4.31 0.03 6.67
C VAL A 93 -4.75 -0.42 5.29
N ASP A 94 -6.04 -0.66 5.10
CA ASP A 94 -6.62 -0.87 3.77
C ASP A 94 -6.78 0.50 3.09
N LEU A 95 -5.99 0.75 2.04
CA LEU A 95 -6.18 1.96 1.24
C LEU A 95 -7.19 1.67 0.12
N PRO A 96 -8.22 2.53 -0.04
CA PRO A 96 -9.20 2.40 -1.12
C PRO A 96 -8.66 2.94 -2.45
N VAL A 97 -7.42 2.59 -2.80
CA VAL A 97 -6.79 2.88 -4.09
C VAL A 97 -6.78 1.62 -4.94
N TYR A 98 -6.77 1.79 -6.27
CA TYR A 98 -6.64 0.66 -7.19
C TYR A 98 -5.17 0.48 -7.59
N PRO A 99 -4.60 -0.74 -7.49
CA PRO A 99 -5.20 -1.97 -6.96
C PRO A 99 -5.34 -1.93 -5.43
N LYS A 100 -6.41 -2.55 -4.89
CA LYS A 100 -6.64 -2.63 -3.43
C LYS A 100 -5.44 -3.28 -2.76
N ARG A 101 -4.90 -2.62 -1.74
CA ARG A 101 -3.69 -3.07 -1.08
C ARG A 101 -3.67 -2.67 0.39
N ASP A 102 -3.21 -3.60 1.21
CA ASP A 102 -2.91 -3.38 2.61
C ASP A 102 -1.51 -2.75 2.74
N ILE A 103 -1.43 -1.64 3.46
CA ILE A 103 -0.18 -0.98 3.82
C ILE A 103 0.18 -1.33 5.26
N ALA A 104 1.42 -1.75 5.48
CA ALA A 104 1.94 -2.00 6.82
C ALA A 104 2.52 -0.70 7.41
N VAL A 105 2.04 -0.32 8.59
CA VAL A 105 2.38 0.95 9.22
C VAL A 105 2.77 0.72 10.68
N PHE A 106 3.88 1.31 11.10
CA PHE A 106 4.17 1.50 12.52
C PHE A 106 3.80 2.92 12.91
N PHE A 107 3.16 3.04 14.07
CA PHE A 107 2.74 4.33 14.59
C PHE A 107 2.85 4.36 16.11
N SER A 108 3.13 5.55 16.66
CA SER A 108 3.09 5.82 18.10
C SER A 108 1.82 6.57 18.44
N ALA A 109 1.16 6.18 19.53
CA ALA A 109 -0.02 6.88 20.02
C ALA A 109 0.40 8.21 20.68
N ILE A 110 -0.13 9.32 20.15
CA ILE A 110 -0.02 10.65 20.77
C ILE A 110 -1.12 10.83 21.82
N ASP A 111 -2.29 10.26 21.56
CA ASP A 111 -3.46 10.28 22.45
C ASP A 111 -4.24 8.97 22.25
N LYS A 112 -5.38 8.81 22.94
CA LYS A 112 -6.22 7.61 22.91
C LYS A 112 -6.78 7.26 21.53
N SER A 113 -6.93 8.26 20.65
CA SER A 113 -7.40 8.06 19.27
C SER A 113 -6.40 8.55 18.21
N LEU A 114 -5.43 9.40 18.60
CA LEU A 114 -4.52 10.05 17.66
C LEU A 114 -3.16 9.35 17.67
N ALA A 115 -2.68 9.00 16.49
CA ALA A 115 -1.38 8.37 16.32
C ALA A 115 -0.52 9.08 15.29
N LYS A 116 0.79 9.06 15.51
CA LYS A 116 1.82 9.50 14.57
C LYS A 116 2.45 8.30 13.89
N ILE A 117 2.47 8.29 12.57
CA ILE A 117 3.16 7.29 11.78
C ILE A 117 4.66 7.45 12.01
N THR A 118 5.31 6.42 12.56
CA THR A 118 6.75 6.41 12.82
C THR A 118 7.52 5.75 11.69
N LYS A 119 6.90 4.77 11.01
CA LYS A 119 7.54 4.06 9.91
C LYS A 119 6.54 3.51 8.91
N MET A 120 6.82 3.78 7.65
CA MET A 120 6.12 3.22 6.51
C MET A 120 7.16 2.83 5.45
N HIS A 121 6.83 1.90 4.57
CA HIS A 121 7.73 1.55 3.49
C HIS A 121 7.77 2.69 2.44
N GLN A 122 8.93 2.99 1.85
CA GLN A 122 9.13 4.20 1.02
C GLN A 122 8.18 4.28 -0.19
N ARG A 123 7.78 3.13 -0.76
CA ARG A 123 6.78 3.08 -1.84
C ARG A 123 5.40 3.50 -1.32
N ASP A 124 5.05 2.99 -0.16
CA ASP A 124 3.78 3.15 0.53
C ASP A 124 3.59 4.59 0.98
N GLU A 125 4.67 5.28 1.38
CA GLU A 125 4.66 6.71 1.68
C GLU A 125 4.26 7.56 0.48
N ARG A 126 4.73 7.19 -0.72
CA ARG A 126 4.34 7.89 -1.96
C ARG A 126 2.88 7.66 -2.28
N ASP A 127 2.40 6.43 -2.15
CA ASP A 127 1.01 6.07 -2.39
C ASP A 127 0.08 6.77 -1.38
N TRP A 128 0.47 6.80 -0.10
CA TRP A 128 -0.23 7.51 0.98
C TRP A 128 -0.36 9.02 0.70
N GLY A 129 0.76 9.68 0.38
CA GLY A 129 0.77 11.11 0.05
C GLY A 129 -0.03 11.44 -1.21
N ALA A 130 0.04 10.58 -2.24
CA ALA A 130 -0.73 10.75 -3.46
C ALA A 130 -2.25 10.63 -3.19
N TYR A 131 -2.66 9.66 -2.37
CA TYR A 131 -4.05 9.50 -1.95
C TYR A 131 -4.56 10.74 -1.19
N LEU A 132 -3.80 11.22 -0.21
CA LEU A 132 -4.17 12.39 0.58
C LEU A 132 -4.32 13.65 -0.28
N THR A 133 -3.34 13.92 -1.16
CA THR A 133 -3.39 15.05 -2.09
C THR A 133 -4.62 14.99 -3.01
N SER A 134 -4.99 13.77 -3.44
CA SER A 134 -6.14 13.56 -4.32
C SER A 134 -7.46 13.83 -3.56
N ARG A 135 -7.54 13.42 -2.29
CA ARG A 135 -8.68 13.71 -1.41
C ARG A 135 -8.81 15.19 -1.09
N GLU A 136 -7.72 15.86 -0.74
CA GLU A 136 -7.72 17.32 -0.49
C GLU A 136 -8.21 18.09 -1.72
N ARG A 137 -7.75 17.69 -2.91
CA ARG A 137 -8.19 18.31 -4.17
C ARG A 137 -9.68 18.14 -4.43
N LEU A 138 -10.26 16.98 -4.10
CA LEU A 138 -11.69 16.74 -4.21
C LEU A 138 -12.48 17.63 -3.25
N PHE A 139 -12.06 17.70 -1.98
CA PHE A 139 -12.69 18.57 -0.99
C PHE A 139 -12.67 20.05 -1.40
N ILE A 140 -11.55 20.52 -1.97
CA ILE A 140 -11.45 21.91 -2.46
C ILE A 140 -12.42 22.17 -3.62
N ARG A 141 -12.67 21.18 -4.48
CA ARG A 141 -13.67 21.30 -5.57
C ARG A 141 -15.08 21.35 -5.01
N GLU A 142 -15.45 20.43 -4.12
CA GLU A 142 -16.77 20.38 -3.49
C GLU A 142 -17.07 21.65 -2.67
N ALA A 143 -16.08 22.20 -1.96
CA ALA A 143 -16.20 23.45 -1.22
C ALA A 143 -16.36 24.69 -2.11
N ARG A 144 -15.95 24.60 -3.39
CA ARG A 144 -16.15 25.67 -4.37
C ARG A 144 -17.53 25.57 -5.02
N GLU A 145 -17.97 24.36 -5.35
CA GLU A 145 -19.30 24.10 -5.93
C GLU A 145 -20.44 24.37 -4.93
N SER A 146 -20.23 24.13 -3.64
CA SER A 146 -21.23 24.42 -2.58
C SER A 146 -21.38 25.91 -2.22
N LYS A 147 -20.56 26.79 -2.82
CA LYS A 147 -20.64 28.25 -2.63
C LYS A 147 -21.31 28.99 -3.79
N GLU A 148 -21.70 28.28 -4.85
CA GLU A 148 -22.57 28.77 -5.93
C GLU A 148 -24.03 28.36 -5.69
#